data_AF-A0A957X0J8-F1
#
_entry.id   AF-A0A957X0J8-F1
#
_cell.length_a   1.000
_cell.length_b   1.000
_cell.length_c   1.000
_cell.angle_alpha   90.00
_cell.angle_beta   90.00
_cell.angle_gamma   90.00
#
_symmetry.space_group_name_H-M   'P 1'
#
loop_
_entity.id
_entity.type
_entity.pdbx_description
1 polymer ?
#
loop_
_entity_poly.entity_id
_entity_poly.type
_entity_poly.pdbx_seq_one_letter_code
_entity_poly.pdbx_strand_id
1 'polypeptide(L)' 'MSALTATQAETLALFTSGADDLEQAIQGLSETELDYAGTPDGWTIRQIVHHIADDGDAWSMNFKKALAT' A
#
# COMPACT_ATOMS: atom_id res chain seq x y z
N MET A 1 18.47 -6.02 -21.25
CA MET A 1 17.72 -6.47 -20.07
C MET A 1 16.24 -6.46 -20.44
N SER A 2 15.69 -7.60 -20.83
CA SER A 2 14.24 -7.71 -21.04
C SER A 2 13.62 -7.91 -19.66
N ALA A 3 12.95 -6.89 -19.13
CA ALA A 3 12.30 -6.99 -17.84
C ALA A 3 11.19 -8.05 -17.90
N LEU A 4 11.13 -8.88 -16.86
CA LEU A 4 10.07 -9.85 -16.62
C LEU A 4 8.72 -9.10 -16.58
N THR A 5 7.83 -9.38 -17.51
CA THR A 5 6.44 -8.89 -17.43
C THR A 5 5.64 -9.93 -16.67
N ALA A 6 5.16 -9.57 -15.48
CA ALA A 6 4.19 -10.37 -14.76
C ALA A 6 2.94 -10.57 -15.63
N THR A 7 2.36 -11.76 -15.59
CA THR A 7 1.05 -12.01 -16.18
C THR A 7 -0.02 -11.15 -15.49
N GLN A 8 -1.15 -10.94 -16.17
CA GLN A 8 -2.28 -10.20 -15.58
C GLN A 8 -2.75 -10.81 -14.24
N ALA A 9 -2.72 -12.15 -14.13
CA ALA A 9 -3.07 -12.86 -12.90
C ALA A 9 -2.07 -12.60 -11.78
N GLU A 10 -0.77 -12.63 -12.06
CA GLU A 10 0.28 -12.31 -11.09
C GLU A 10 0.21 -10.84 -10.65
N THR A 11 -0.02 -9.91 -11.59
CA THR A 11 -0.21 -8.49 -11.25
C THR A 11 -1.41 -8.28 -10.35
N LEU A 12 -2.54 -8.91 -10.64
CA LEU A 12 -3.73 -8.81 -9.80
C LEU A 12 -3.48 -9.40 -8.42
N ALA A 13 -2.87 -10.59 -8.34
CA ALA A 13 -2.56 -11.25 -7.08
C ALA A 13 -1.65 -10.39 -6.18
N LEU A 14 -0.59 -9.81 -6.75
CA LEU A 14 0.32 -8.89 -6.05
C LEU A 14 -0.39 -7.62 -5.60
N PHE A 15 -1.25 -7.04 -6.44
CA PHE A 15 -2.00 -5.84 -6.06
C PHE A 15 -2.97 -6.14 -4.90
N THR A 16 -3.63 -7.30 -4.92
CA THR A 16 -4.60 -7.67 -3.88
C THR A 16 -3.95 -8.13 -2.58
N SER A 17 -2.73 -8.67 -2.59
CA SER A 17 -2.05 -9.14 -1.36
C SER A 17 -1.62 -7.99 -0.45
N GLY A 18 -1.44 -6.77 -0.98
CA GLY A 18 -0.89 -5.65 -0.22
C GLY A 18 -1.70 -5.26 1.03
N ALA A 19 -3.03 -5.43 1.01
CA ALA A 19 -3.86 -5.19 2.20
C ALA A 19 -3.60 -6.22 3.30
N ASP A 20 -3.54 -7.50 2.94
CA ASP A 20 -3.25 -8.61 3.87
C ASP A 20 -1.84 -8.47 4.45
N ASP A 21 -0.86 -8.11 3.61
CA ASP A 21 0.53 -7.90 4.02
C ASP A 21 0.65 -6.75 5.04
N LEU A 22 -0.07 -5.64 4.84
CA LEU A 22 -0.11 -4.53 5.78
C LEU A 22 -0.80 -4.90 7.10
N GLU A 23 -1.93 -5.61 7.04
CA GLU A 23 -2.62 -6.09 8.24
C GLU A 23 -1.72 -7.00 9.08
N GLN A 24 -1.03 -7.96 8.43
CA GLN A 24 -0.09 -8.83 9.11
C GLN A 24 1.09 -8.06 9.71
N ALA A 25 1.60 -7.04 9.02
CA ALA A 25 2.74 -6.25 9.50
C ALA A 25 2.43 -5.44 10.76
N ILE A 26 1.17 -5.00 10.94
CA ILE A 26 0.75 -4.23 12.13
C ILE A 26 0.09 -5.09 13.21
N GLN A 27 -0.06 -6.40 12.96
CA GLN A 27 -0.76 -7.29 13.87
C GLN A 27 -0.09 -7.34 15.24
N GLY A 28 -0.87 -7.07 16.29
CA GLY A 28 -0.41 -7.14 17.67
C GLY A 28 0.31 -5.89 18.18
N LEU A 29 0.49 -4.86 17.34
CA LEU A 29 0.97 -3.55 17.80
C LEU A 29 -0.11 -2.87 18.64
N SER A 30 0.32 -2.23 19.72
CA SER A 30 -0.51 -1.33 20.52
C SER A 30 -0.67 0.04 19.83
N GLU A 31 -1.64 0.84 20.28
CA GLU A 31 -1.84 2.21 19.79
C GLU A 31 -0.56 3.06 19.90
N THR A 32 0.17 2.95 21.01
CA THR A 32 1.43 3.69 21.22
C THR A 32 2.51 3.25 20.23
N GLU A 33 2.57 1.96 19.89
CA GLU A 33 3.53 1.45 18.91
C GLU A 33 3.16 1.87 17.49
N LEU A 34 1.87 1.92 17.16
CA LEU A 34 1.40 2.47 15.88
C LEU A 34 1.78 3.95 15.71
N ASP A 35 1.87 4.69 16.81
CA ASP A 35 2.26 6.09 16.85
C ASP A 35 3.79 6.29 16.97
N TYR A 36 4.58 5.22 16.89
CA TYR A 36 6.04 5.31 16.88
C TYR A 36 6.58 5.80 15.53
N ALA A 37 7.43 6.82 15.56
CA ALA A 37 8.23 7.29 14.42
C ALA A 37 9.70 6.89 14.58
N GLY A 38 10.29 6.25 13.57
CA GLY A 38 11.68 5.78 13.60
C GLY A 38 12.73 6.90 13.60
N THR A 39 12.33 8.13 13.30
CA THR A 39 13.16 9.35 13.36
C THR A 39 12.33 10.51 13.90
N PRO A 40 12.95 11.57 14.47
CA PRO A 40 12.23 12.70 15.05
C PRO A 40 11.26 13.42 14.09
N ASP A 41 11.62 13.48 12.81
CA ASP A 41 10.81 14.11 11.76
C ASP A 41 10.15 13.06 10.82
N GLY A 42 10.20 11.80 11.22
CA GLY A 42 9.67 10.67 10.45
C GLY A 42 8.17 10.52 10.61
N TRP A 43 7.58 9.70 9.74
CA TRP A 43 6.20 9.30 9.88
C TRP A 43 6.07 8.16 10.89
N THR A 44 4.97 8.20 11.63
CA THR A 44 4.53 7.07 12.45
C THR A 44 4.15 5.88 11.57
N ILE A 45 4.19 4.67 12.12
CA ILE A 45 3.69 3.48 11.42
C ILE A 45 2.26 3.72 10.91
N ARG A 46 1.40 4.31 11.74
CA ARG A 46 0.03 4.68 11.38
C ARG A 46 -0.03 5.60 10.16
N GLN A 47 0.79 6.65 10.13
CA GLN A 47 0.81 7.60 9.00
C GLN A 47 1.30 6.93 7.71
N ILE A 48 2.28 6.02 7.80
CA ILE A 48 2.76 5.26 6.64
C ILE A 48 1.63 4.39 6.06
N VAL A 49 0.92 3.64 6.90
CA VAL A 49 -0.21 2.80 6.46
C VAL A 49 -1.32 3.64 5.81
N HIS A 50 -1.67 4.79 6.41
CA HIS A 50 -2.67 5.70 5.82
C HIS A 50 -2.22 6.25 4.47
N HIS A 51 -0.95 6.65 4.33
CA HIS A 51 -0.44 7.16 3.06
C HIS A 51 -0.53 6.12 1.93
N ILE A 52 -0.22 4.85 2.23
CA ILE A 52 -0.34 3.77 1.24
C ILE A 52 -1.81 3.57 0.83
N ALA A 53 -2.75 3.67 1.77
CA ALA A 53 -4.18 3.61 1.46
C ALA A 53 -4.62 4.79 0.57
N ASP A 54 -4.19 6.01 0.91
CA ASP A 54 -4.49 7.23 0.15
C ASP A 54 -3.95 7.15 -1.30
N ASP A 55 -2.78 6.55 -1.50
CA ASP A 55 -2.24 6.31 -2.84
C ASP A 55 -3.15 5.40 -3.67
N GLY A 56 -3.74 4.36 -3.05
CA GLY A 56 -4.74 3.51 -3.70
C GLY A 56 -5.93 4.31 -4.25
N ASP A 57 -6.43 5.26 -3.46
CA ASP A 57 -7.51 6.17 -3.87
C ASP A 57 -7.05 7.09 -5.02
N ALA A 58 -5.85 7.65 -4.93
CA ALA A 58 -5.28 8.51 -5.97
C ALA A 58 -5.13 7.79 -7.31
N TRP A 59 -4.66 6.54 -7.31
CA TRP A 59 -4.50 5.72 -8.51
C TRP A 59 -5.82 5.22 -9.08
N SER A 60 -6.82 4.97 -8.24
CA SER A 60 -8.16 4.53 -8.68
C SER A 60 -8.77 5.49 -9.71
N MET A 61 -8.52 6.80 -9.55
CA MET A 61 -9.00 7.82 -10.48
C MET A 61 -8.34 7.70 -11.86
N ASN A 62 -7.04 7.44 -11.91
CA ASN A 62 -6.31 7.28 -13.16
C ASN A 62 -6.76 6.02 -13.91
N PHE A 63 -7.00 4.90 -13.20
CA PHE A 63 -7.55 3.68 -13.80
C PHE A 63 -8.94 3.91 -14.39
N LYS A 64 -9.82 4.59 -13.66
CA LYS A 64 -11.16 4.96 -14.17
C LYS A 64 -11.07 5.80 -15.43
N LYS A 65 -10.20 6.81 -15.47
CA LYS A 65 -9.97 7.64 -16.66
C LYS A 65 -9.49 6.83 -17.87
N ALA A 66 -8.60 5.86 -17.65
CA ALA A 66 -8.08 5.01 -18.72
C ALA A 66 -9.16 4.11 -19.35
N LEU A 67 -10.20 3.74 -18.58
CA LEU A 67 -11.30 2.87 -19.02
C LEU A 67 -12.52 3.63 -19.53
N ALA A 68 -12.65 4.93 -19.24
CA ALA A 68 -13.81 5.75 -19.58
C ALA A 68 -13.81 6.28 -21.03
N THR A 69 -13.30 5.49 -21.99
CA THR A 69 -13.26 5.83 -23.42
C THR A 69 -14.62 6.23 -23.98
#